data_AF-A0A7D5M0I5-F1
#
_entry.id   AF-A0A7D5M0I5-F1
#
_cell.length_a   1.000
_cell.length_b   1.000
_cell.length_c   1.000
_cell.angle_alpha   90.00
_cell.angle_beta   90.00
_cell.angle_gamma   90.00
#
_symmetry.space_group_name_H-M   'P 1'
#
loop_
_entity.id
_entity.type
_entity.pdbx_description
1 polymer ?
#
loop_
_entity_poly.entity_id
_entity_poly.type
_entity_poly.pdbx_seq_one_letter_code
_entity_poly.pdbx_strand_id
1 'polypeptide(L)'
;MADLSLENIEFIKILATSDATILQAGMNDATRHRLDDEIGTILREYYRENTMGIQTGWTEKLSKVGIDEDAGKAAIACARRLGIDIS
;
A
#
# COMPACT_ATOMS: atom_id res chain seq x y z
N MET A 1 13.10 -12.01 -0.99
CA MET A 1 11.78 -11.35 -1.03
C MET A 1 11.22 -11.51 -2.43
N ALA A 2 9.99 -12.00 -2.59
CA ALA A 2 9.34 -12.16 -3.90
C ALA A 2 9.14 -10.80 -4.59
N ASP A 3 9.23 -10.74 -5.92
CA ASP A 3 8.98 -9.50 -6.68
C ASP A 3 7.56 -8.98 -6.50
N LEU A 4 7.38 -7.65 -6.57
CA LEU A 4 6.06 -7.03 -6.53
C LEU A 4 5.31 -7.42 -7.81
N SER A 5 4.13 -8.03 -7.66
CA SER A 5 3.26 -8.29 -8.81
C SER A 5 2.78 -6.97 -9.42
N LEU A 6 2.56 -6.95 -10.74
CA LEU A 6 2.01 -5.77 -11.42
C LEU A 6 0.69 -5.31 -10.78
N GLU A 7 -0.14 -6.27 -10.39
CA GLU A 7 -1.42 -5.99 -9.75
C GLU A 7 -1.25 -5.28 -8.40
N ASN A 8 -0.28 -5.70 -7.57
CA ASN A 8 -0.03 -5.06 -6.28
C ASN A 8 0.54 -3.64 -6.47
N ILE A 9 1.37 -3.44 -7.50
CA ILE A 9 1.89 -2.11 -7.88
C ILE A 9 0.73 -1.17 -8.23
N GLU A 10 -0.15 -1.61 -9.14
CA GLU A 10 -1.28 -0.80 -9.58
C GLU A 10 -2.28 -0.54 -8.45
N PHE A 11 -2.50 -1.52 -7.57
CA PHE A 11 -3.35 -1.32 -6.39
C PHE A 11 -2.81 -0.21 -5.48
N ILE A 12 -1.51 -0.21 -5.21
CA ILE A 12 -0.88 0.81 -4.37
C ILE A 12 -0.98 2.19 -5.05
N LYS A 13 -0.79 2.29 -6.36
CA LYS A 13 -0.96 3.55 -7.10
C LYS A 13 -2.40 4.06 -7.08
N ILE A 14 -3.39 3.16 -7.17
CA ILE A 14 -4.80 3.50 -7.01
C ILE A 14 -5.04 4.06 -5.60
N LEU A 15 -4.55 3.41 -4.56
CA LEU A 15 -4.65 3.91 -3.17
C LEU A 15 -4.01 5.29 -3.01
N ALA A 16 -2.86 5.52 -3.65
CA ALA A 16 -2.13 6.79 -3.56
C ALA A 16 -2.88 7.98 -4.20
N THR A 17 -3.79 7.73 -5.14
CA THR A 17 -4.44 8.77 -5.95
C THR A 17 -5.96 8.84 -5.77
N SER A 18 -6.56 7.90 -5.06
CA SER A 18 -8.01 7.78 -4.91
C SER A 18 -8.52 8.25 -3.56
N ASP A 19 -9.78 8.65 -3.53
CA ASP A 19 -10.52 8.88 -2.28
C ASP A 19 -11.02 7.55 -1.69
N ALA A 20 -10.80 7.37 -0.39
CA ALA A 20 -11.17 6.12 0.31
C ALA A 20 -12.68 5.86 0.30
N THR A 21 -13.53 6.90 0.32
CA THR A 21 -14.99 6.73 0.28
C THR A 21 -15.47 6.22 -1.07
N ILE A 22 -14.82 6.67 -2.17
CA ILE A 22 -15.10 6.19 -3.53
C ILE A 22 -14.69 4.73 -3.65
N LEU A 23 -13.49 4.38 -3.18
CA LEU A 23 -13.03 2.99 -3.20
C LEU A 23 -13.94 2.09 -2.37
N GLN A 24 -14.31 2.51 -1.16
CA GLN A 24 -15.18 1.72 -0.27
C GLN A 24 -16.54 1.42 -0.91
N ALA A 25 -17.12 2.36 -1.66
CA ALA A 25 -18.40 2.16 -2.33
C ALA A 25 -18.32 1.18 -3.52
N GLY A 26 -17.17 1.10 -4.19
CA GLY A 26 -16.96 0.22 -5.36
C GLY A 26 -16.31 -1.13 -5.04
N MET A 27 -15.89 -1.36 -3.80
CA MET A 27 -15.11 -2.54 -3.41
C MET A 27 -16.02 -3.70 -3.00
N ASN A 28 -15.76 -4.89 -3.56
CA ASN A 28 -16.37 -6.13 -3.10
C ASN A 28 -15.50 -6.82 -2.02
N ASP A 29 -16.05 -7.86 -1.39
CA ASP A 29 -15.37 -8.57 -0.30
C ASP A 29 -14.04 -9.21 -0.74
N ALA A 30 -13.95 -9.71 -1.97
CA ALA A 30 -12.72 -10.32 -2.50
C ALA A 30 -11.59 -9.28 -2.62
N THR A 31 -11.91 -8.10 -3.17
CA THR A 31 -10.97 -6.98 -3.27
C THR A 31 -10.56 -6.48 -1.89
N ARG A 32 -11.49 -6.43 -0.94
CA ARG A 32 -11.20 -6.02 0.44
C ARG A 32 -10.27 -7.00 1.15
N HIS A 33 -10.50 -8.29 0.98
CA HIS A 33 -9.65 -9.31 1.59
C HIS A 33 -8.21 -9.25 1.04
N ARG A 34 -8.06 -9.06 -0.27
CA ARG A 34 -6.75 -8.87 -0.88
C ARG A 34 -6.03 -7.61 -0.40
N LEU A 35 -6.78 -6.50 -0.24
CA LEU A 35 -6.24 -5.26 0.30
C LEU A 35 -5.66 -5.49 1.71
N ASP A 36 -6.32 -6.28 2.55
CA ASP A 36 -5.86 -6.56 3.91
C ASP A 36 -4.64 -7.50 3.92
N ASP A 37 -4.72 -8.62 3.19
CA ASP A 37 -3.72 -9.68 3.23
C ASP A 37 -2.42 -9.29 2.51
N GLU A 38 -2.51 -8.82 1.28
CA GLU A 38 -1.33 -8.58 0.43
C GLU A 38 -0.85 -7.13 0.54
N ILE A 39 -1.74 -6.18 0.24
CA ILE A 39 -1.37 -4.76 0.16
C ILE A 39 -1.09 -4.20 1.55
N GLY A 40 -1.90 -4.58 2.55
CA GLY A 40 -1.68 -4.23 3.96
C GLY A 40 -0.30 -4.71 4.45
N THR A 41 0.10 -5.93 4.11
CA THR A 41 1.43 -6.46 4.43
C THR A 41 2.55 -5.63 3.79
N ILE A 42 2.44 -5.30 2.50
CA ILE A 42 3.44 -4.48 1.80
C ILE A 42 3.55 -3.10 2.43
N LEU A 43 2.43 -2.42 2.65
CA LEU A 43 2.40 -1.06 3.20
C LEU A 43 2.87 -1.03 4.66
N ARG A 44 2.62 -2.09 5.45
CA ARG A 44 3.11 -2.19 6.83
C ARG A 44 4.62 -2.34 6.88
N GLU A 45 5.20 -3.18 6.03
CA GLU A 45 6.66 -3.32 5.95
C GLU A 45 7.31 -2.02 5.46
N TYR A 46 6.74 -1.38 4.44
CA TYR A 46 7.20 -0.07 3.98
C TYR A 46 7.09 1.00 5.08
N TYR A 47 5.97 1.05 5.81
CA TYR A 47 5.78 1.99 6.93
C TYR A 47 6.80 1.75 8.05
N ARG A 48 7.02 0.49 8.42
CA ARG A 48 7.99 0.08 9.42
C ARG A 48 9.41 0.47 9.02
N GLU A 49 9.77 0.27 7.75
CA GLU A 49 11.06 0.70 7.20
C GLU A 49 11.31 2.19 7.43
N ASN A 50 10.35 3.01 7.01
CA ASN A 50 10.45 4.46 7.08
C ASN A 50 10.35 5.02 8.51
N THR A 51 9.64 4.32 9.41
CA THR A 51 9.46 4.76 10.80
C THR A 51 10.61 4.34 11.71
N MET A 52 11.13 3.12 11.54
CA MET A 52 12.20 2.57 12.38
C MET A 52 13.61 2.85 11.83
N GLY A 53 13.73 3.41 10.62
CA GLY A 53 15.02 3.63 9.96
C GLY A 53 15.77 2.34 9.64
N ILE A 54 15.04 1.21 9.58
CA ILE A 54 15.61 -0.08 9.17
C ILE A 54 15.75 -0.10 7.65
N GLN A 55 16.68 -0.88 7.10
CA GLN A 55 16.92 -0.94 5.65
C GLN A 55 16.48 -2.29 5.09
N THR A 56 15.16 -2.53 5.06
CA THR A 56 14.60 -3.77 4.52
C THR A 56 14.51 -3.79 2.98
N GLY A 57 14.72 -2.66 2.31
CA GLY A 57 14.74 -2.51 0.85
C GLY A 57 13.38 -2.23 0.22
N TRP A 58 12.30 -2.08 1.00
CA TRP A 58 10.95 -1.77 0.52
C TRP A 58 10.85 -0.37 -0.08
N THR A 59 11.52 0.63 0.50
CA THR A 59 11.52 2.00 -0.05
C THR A 59 12.16 2.02 -1.44
N GLU A 60 13.31 1.37 -1.59
CA GLU A 60 13.98 1.25 -2.89
C GLU A 60 13.11 0.48 -3.89
N LYS A 61 12.48 -0.61 -3.44
CA LYS A 61 11.67 -1.46 -4.31
C LYS A 61 10.40 -0.78 -4.82
N LEU A 62 9.70 -0.03 -3.96
CA LEU A 62 8.54 0.78 -4.35
C LEU A 62 8.96 1.94 -5.26
N SER A 63 10.10 2.58 -4.98
CA SER A 63 10.64 3.64 -5.83
C SER A 63 10.96 3.15 -7.25
N LYS A 64 11.55 1.94 -7.40
CA LYS A 64 11.84 1.32 -8.71
C LYS A 64 10.61 1.11 -9.59
N VAL A 65 9.42 1.01 -9.01
CA VAL A 65 8.16 0.80 -9.73
C VAL A 65 7.32 2.09 -9.84
N GLY A 66 7.91 3.23 -9.49
CA GLY A 66 7.30 4.55 -9.60
C GLY A 66 6.38 4.93 -8.43
N ILE A 67 6.54 4.30 -7.27
CA ILE A 67 5.86 4.68 -6.02
C ILE A 67 6.89 5.39 -5.15
N ASP A 68 6.88 6.72 -5.19
CA ASP A 68 7.76 7.55 -4.36
C ASP A 68 7.24 7.66 -2.91
N GLU A 69 7.94 8.43 -2.08
CA GLU A 69 7.61 8.59 -0.67
C GLU A 69 6.23 9.21 -0.44
N ASP A 70 5.86 10.20 -1.24
CA ASP A 70 4.56 10.87 -1.13
C ASP A 70 3.42 9.94 -1.56
N ALA A 71 3.59 9.22 -2.67
CA ALA A 71 2.65 8.20 -3.11
C ALA A 71 2.51 7.06 -2.08
N GLY A 72 3.63 6.60 -1.51
CA GLY A 72 3.63 5.58 -0.46
C GLY A 72 2.88 6.03 0.80
N LYS A 73 3.12 7.25 1.27
CA LYS A 73 2.40 7.84 2.41
C LYS A 73 0.91 8.04 2.11
N ALA A 74 0.58 8.50 0.91
CA ALA A 74 -0.81 8.66 0.47
C ALA A 74 -1.54 7.31 0.44
N ALA A 75 -0.90 6.27 -0.08
CA ALA A 75 -1.44 4.91 -0.09
C ALA A 75 -1.68 4.36 1.32
N ILE A 76 -0.73 4.54 2.25
CA ILE A 76 -0.91 4.18 3.67
C ILE A 76 -2.12 4.92 4.27
N ALA A 77 -2.23 6.23 4.04
CA ALA A 77 -3.33 7.03 4.57
C ALA A 77 -4.69 6.58 4.01
N CYS A 78 -4.75 6.24 2.72
CA CYS A 78 -5.94 5.71 2.07
C CYS A 78 -6.33 4.33 2.65
N ALA A 79 -5.37 3.41 2.75
CA ALA A 79 -5.59 2.08 3.33
C ALA A 79 -6.08 2.14 4.79
N ARG A 80 -5.51 3.02 5.63
CA ARG A 80 -6.00 3.25 6.99
C ARG A 80 -7.46 3.73 7.03
N ARG A 81 -7.85 4.63 6.11
CA ARG A 81 -9.26 5.07 5.99
C ARG A 81 -10.21 3.97 5.54
N LEU A 82 -9.71 2.99 4.79
CA LEU A 82 -10.44 1.78 4.40
C LEU A 82 -10.54 0.74 5.54
N GLY A 83 -9.94 1.03 6.70
CA GLY A 83 -9.95 0.18 7.89
C GLY A 83 -8.84 -0.86 7.93
N ILE A 84 -7.80 -0.72 7.10
CA ILE A 84 -6.65 -1.61 7.11
C ILE A 84 -5.68 -1.17 8.20
N ASP A 85 -5.28 -2.11 9.05
CA ASP A 85 -4.36 -1.82 10.14
C ASP A 85 -2.91 -1.74 9.64
N ILE A 86 -2.39 -0.52 9.56
CA ILE A 86 -1.01 -0.22 9.23
C ILE A 86 -0.40 0.48 10.44
N SER A 87 0.22 -0.30 11.32
CA SER A 87 0.91 0.13 12.55
C SER A 87 2.34 -0.38 12.61
#